data_AF-A0A2V6ZUA6-F1
#
_entry.id   AF-A0A2V6ZUA6-F1
#
_cell.length_a   1.000
_cell.length_b   1.000
_cell.length_c   1.000
_cell.angle_alpha   90.00
_cell.angle_beta   90.00
_cell.angle_gamma   90.00
#
_symmetry.space_group_name_H-M   'P 1'
#
loop_
_entity.id
_entity.type
_entity.pdbx_description
1 polymer ?
#
loop_
_entity_poly.entity_id
_entity_poly.type
_entity_poly.pdbx_seq_one_letter_code
_entity_poly.pdbx_strand_id
1 'polypeptide(L)'
;MSAEQEHRLLESTKQSIGDVARVLGELESRQMKPPQQEALRTAKNFLDQARSALDQRDYQRAANLASKARALTDDVASATK
;
A
#
# COMPACT_ATOMS: atom_id res chain seq x y z
N MET A 1 4.64 -11.28 -19.89
CA MET A 1 3.31 -10.78 -19.51
C MET A 1 2.66 -10.22 -20.77
N SER A 2 1.39 -10.49 -21.07
CA SER A 2 0.71 -9.89 -22.23
C SER A 2 0.32 -8.44 -21.94
N ALA A 3 0.08 -7.63 -22.99
CA ALA A 3 -0.35 -6.24 -22.84
C ALA A 3 -1.64 -6.10 -22.03
N GLU A 4 -2.59 -7.04 -22.20
CA GLU A 4 -3.82 -7.06 -21.41
C GLU A 4 -3.58 -7.41 -19.94
N GLN A 5 -2.68 -8.37 -19.67
CA GLN A 5 -2.30 -8.73 -18.30
C GLN A 5 -1.61 -7.55 -17.60
N GLU A 6 -0.77 -6.83 -18.33
CA GLU A 6 -0.11 -5.62 -17.85
C GLU A 6 -1.11 -4.52 -17.53
N HIS A 7 -2.06 -4.25 -18.43
CA HIS A 7 -3.10 -3.27 -18.19
C HIS A 7 -3.96 -3.65 -16.97
N ARG A 8 -4.34 -4.92 -16.82
CA ARG A 8 -5.09 -5.37 -15.64
C ARG A 8 -4.27 -5.22 -14.35
N LEU A 9 -2.98 -5.55 -14.40
CA LEU A 9 -2.08 -5.37 -13.26
C LEU A 9 -1.94 -3.90 -12.88
N LEU A 10 -1.78 -3.02 -13.87
CA LEU A 10 -1.69 -1.58 -13.69
C LEU A 10 -2.93 -1.01 -12.98
N GLU A 11 -4.13 -1.31 -13.49
CA GLU A 11 -5.37 -0.79 -12.92
C GLU A 11 -5.63 -1.33 -11.51
N SER A 12 -5.40 -2.63 -11.29
CA SER A 12 -5.48 -3.24 -9.96
C SER A 12 -4.48 -2.61 -8.98
N THR A 13 -3.25 -2.34 -9.44
CA THR A 13 -2.21 -1.71 -8.61
C THR A 13 -2.58 -0.27 -8.26
N LYS A 14 -3.09 0.52 -9.20
CA LYS A 14 -3.58 1.89 -8.95
C LYS A 14 -4.71 1.89 -7.91
N GLN A 15 -5.67 0.97 -8.06
CA GLN A 15 -6.77 0.83 -7.11
C GLN A 15 -6.24 0.49 -5.71
N SER A 16 -5.35 -0.50 -5.61
CA SER A 16 -4.72 -0.90 -4.34
C SER A 16 -3.95 0.26 -3.68
N ILE A 17 -3.17 1.03 -4.44
CA ILE A 17 -2.48 2.23 -3.95
C ILE A 17 -3.48 3.26 -3.39
N GLY A 18 -4.60 3.50 -4.09
CA GLY A 18 -5.64 4.40 -3.64
C GLY A 18 -6.32 3.93 -2.35
N ASP A 19 -6.59 2.63 -2.24
CA ASP A 19 -7.19 2.01 -1.06
C ASP A 19 -6.27 2.10 0.17
N VAL A 20 -5.01 1.73 0.01
CA VAL A 20 -4.00 1.85 1.07
C VAL A 20 -3.84 3.30 1.52
N ALA A 21 -3.78 4.25 0.58
CA ALA A 21 -3.65 5.67 0.91
C ALA A 21 -4.81 6.18 1.79
N ARG A 22 -6.03 5.74 1.50
CA ARG A 22 -7.23 6.08 2.29
C ARG A 22 -7.13 5.52 3.71
N VAL A 23 -6.82 4.23 3.84
CA VAL A 23 -6.71 3.56 5.14
C VAL A 23 -5.58 4.19 5.97
N LEU A 24 -4.45 4.52 5.37
CA LEU A 24 -3.37 5.23 6.06
C LEU A 24 -3.84 6.56 6.65
N GLY A 25 -4.60 7.37 5.90
CA GLY A 25 -5.15 8.62 6.39
C GLY A 25 -6.12 8.44 7.56
N GLU A 26 -6.95 7.39 7.52
CA GLU A 26 -7.84 7.04 8.64
C GLU A 26 -7.04 6.62 9.88
N LEU A 27 -5.99 5.83 9.71
CA LEU A 27 -5.14 5.32 10.81
C LEU A 27 -4.27 6.41 11.44
N GLU A 28 -3.84 7.42 10.69
CA GLU A 28 -3.03 8.54 11.20
C GLU A 28 -3.70 9.32 12.33
N SER A 29 -5.03 9.40 12.34
CA SER A 29 -5.80 10.06 13.40
C SER A 29 -5.95 9.22 14.67
N ARG A 30 -5.58 7.93 14.66
CA ARG A 30 -5.80 7.03 15.79
C ARG A 30 -4.67 7.10 16.80
N GLN A 31 -5.00 6.98 18.08
CA GLN A 31 -3.99 6.71 19.10
C GLN A 31 -3.46 5.29 18.93
N MET A 32 -2.16 5.16 18.72
CA MET A 32 -1.48 3.90 18.44
C MET A 32 -0.32 3.67 19.40
N LYS A 33 -0.09 2.41 19.76
CA LYS A 33 1.12 1.99 20.50
C LYS A 33 2.35 2.07 19.59
N PRO A 34 3.57 2.19 20.13
CA PRO A 34 4.79 2.31 19.31
C PRO A 34 4.95 1.25 18.21
N PRO A 35 4.65 -0.05 18.43
CA PRO A 35 4.74 -1.05 17.36
C PRO A 35 3.79 -0.80 16.19
N GLN A 36 2.58 -0.28 16.47
CA GLN A 36 1.59 0.06 15.44
C GLN A 36 2.02 1.29 14.64
N GLN A 37 2.62 2.29 15.31
CA GLN A 37 3.18 3.46 14.64
C GLN A 37 4.33 3.09 13.70
N GLU A 38 5.18 2.16 14.10
CA GLU A 38 6.27 1.66 13.26
C GLU A 38 5.76 0.86 12.05
N ALA A 39 4.77 -0.01 12.27
CA ALA A 39 4.11 -0.73 11.19
C ALA A 39 3.44 0.25 10.19
N LEU A 40 2.77 1.29 10.69
CA LEU A 40 2.15 2.32 9.86
C LEU A 40 3.20 3.11 9.05
N ARG A 41 4.34 3.47 9.66
CA ARG A 41 5.47 4.11 8.96
C ARG A 41 6.01 3.20 7.86
N THR A 42 6.12 1.91 8.12
CA THR A 42 6.59 0.92 7.13
C THR A 42 5.60 0.79 5.97
N ALA A 43 4.29 0.78 6.26
CA ALA A 43 3.25 0.78 5.23
C ALA A 43 3.32 2.02 4.33
N LYS A 44 3.52 3.22 4.90
CA LYS A 44 3.75 4.46 4.13
C LYS A 44 4.96 4.34 3.21
N ASN A 45 6.09 3.85 3.72
CA ASN A 45 7.30 3.66 2.92
C ASN A 45 7.07 2.70 1.75
N PHE A 46 6.30 1.62 1.94
CA PHE A 46 5.93 0.73 0.83
C PHE A 46 5.00 1.41 -0.17
N LEU A 47 4.04 2.21 0.29
CA LEU A 47 3.15 2.95 -0.61
C LEU A 47 3.90 3.94 -1.49
N ASP A 48 4.85 4.69 -0.93
CA ASP A 48 5.68 5.65 -1.67
C ASP A 48 6.60 4.94 -2.69
N GLN A 49 7.16 3.79 -2.30
CA GLN A 49 7.91 2.96 -3.24
C GLN A 49 7.02 2.36 -4.33
N ALA A 50 5.78 1.99 -4.02
CA ALA A 50 4.83 1.46 -5.00
C ALA A 50 4.50 2.51 -6.06
N ARG A 51 4.27 3.76 -5.63
CA ARG A 51 4.06 4.91 -6.53
C ARG A 51 5.28 5.14 -7.41
N SER A 52 6.47 5.15 -6.82
CA SER A 52 7.73 5.33 -7.57
C SER A 52 7.97 4.22 -8.60
N ALA A 53 7.68 2.96 -8.25
CA ALA A 53 7.77 1.84 -9.18
C ALA A 53 6.73 1.94 -10.31
N LEU A 54 5.53 2.43 -10.00
CA LEU A 54 4.48 2.66 -10.99
C LEU A 54 4.90 3.71 -12.03
N ASP A 55 5.50 4.83 -11.57
CA ASP A 55 6.03 5.89 -12.44
C ASP A 55 7.16 5.38 -13.35
N GLN A 56 7.94 4.42 -12.85
CA GLN A 56 8.99 3.71 -13.60
C GLN A 56 8.46 2.60 -14.50
N ARG A 57 7.13 2.36 -14.52
CA ARG A 57 6.46 1.25 -15.22
C ARG A 57 6.91 -0.14 -14.76
N ASP A 58 7.49 -0.24 -13.57
CA ASP A 58 7.76 -1.52 -12.90
C ASP A 58 6.49 -2.00 -12.19
N TYR A 59 5.52 -2.45 -12.99
CA TYR A 59 4.18 -2.80 -12.52
C TYR A 59 4.18 -3.97 -11.55
N GLN A 60 5.07 -4.95 -11.73
CA GLN A 60 5.18 -6.08 -10.81
C GLN A 60 5.69 -5.63 -9.45
N ARG A 61 6.73 -4.79 -9.41
CA ARG A 61 7.23 -4.24 -8.16
C ARG A 61 6.20 -3.35 -7.49
N ALA A 62 5.52 -2.49 -8.26
CA ALA A 62 4.45 -1.63 -7.74
C ALA A 62 3.33 -2.45 -7.09
N ALA A 63 2.86 -3.52 -7.74
CA ALA A 63 1.83 -4.42 -7.21
C ALA A 63 2.28 -5.09 -5.90
N ASN A 64 3.51 -5.61 -5.86
CA ASN A 64 4.07 -6.27 -4.68
C ASN A 64 4.18 -5.31 -3.50
N LEU A 65 4.65 -4.08 -3.74
CA LEU A 65 4.78 -3.05 -2.70
C LEU A 65 3.42 -2.59 -2.18
N ALA A 66 2.44 -2.37 -3.06
CA ALA A 66 1.09 -2.04 -2.68
C ALA A 66 0.45 -3.15 -1.83
N SER A 67 0.66 -4.43 -2.19
CA SER A 67 0.17 -5.57 -1.41
C SER A 67 0.79 -5.63 -0.01
N LYS A 68 2.09 -5.32 0.14
CA LYS A 68 2.76 -5.26 1.44
C LYS A 68 2.24 -4.11 2.30
N ALA A 69 2.05 -2.94 1.69
CA ALA A 69 1.48 -1.80 2.38
C ALA A 69 0.06 -2.12 2.89
N ARG A 70 -0.76 -2.78 2.05
CA ARG A 70 -2.10 -3.22 2.41
C ARG A 70 -2.11 -4.19 3.60
N ALA A 71 -1.29 -5.23 3.56
CA ALA A 71 -1.21 -6.20 4.65
C ALA A 71 -0.88 -5.52 5.98
N LEU A 72 0.10 -4.60 5.99
CA LEU A 72 0.45 -3.85 7.19
C LEU A 72 -0.67 -2.91 7.66
N THR A 73 -1.38 -2.24 6.75
CA THR A 73 -2.51 -1.38 7.14
C THR A 73 -3.68 -2.19 7.69
N ASP A 74 -3.95 -3.38 7.14
CA ASP A 74 -5.01 -4.28 7.62
C ASP A 74 -4.66 -4.80 9.02
N ASP A 75 -3.40 -5.20 9.24
CA ASP A 75 -2.90 -5.62 10.55
C ASP A 75 -3.01 -4.49 11.59
N VAL A 76 -2.57 -3.28 11.26
CA VAL A 76 -2.67 -2.11 12.16
C VAL A 76 -4.13 -1.74 12.44
N ALA A 77 -4.99 -1.75 11.41
CA ALA A 77 -6.41 -1.48 11.58
C ALA A 77 -7.09 -2.52 12.48
N SER A 78 -6.70 -3.79 12.38
CA SER A 78 -7.22 -4.85 13.25
C SER A 78 -6.77 -4.70 14.70
N ALA A 79 -5.54 -4.22 14.93
CA ALA A 79 -4.96 -4.06 16.26
C ALA A 79 -5.36 -2.75 16.97
N THR A 80 -6.06 -1.85 16.29
CA THR A 80 -6.47 -0.52 16.79
C THR A 80 -7.99 -0.34 16.87
N LYS A 81 -8.77 -1.39 16.53
CA LYS A 81 -10.20 -1.48 16.85
C LYS A 81 -10.37 -1.76 18.35
#